data_AF-A0A9E4UG55-F1
#
_entry.id   AF-A0A9E4UG55-F1
#
_cell.length_a   1.000
_cell.length_b   1.000
_cell.length_c   1.000
_cell.angle_alpha   90.00
_cell.angle_beta   90.00
_cell.angle_gamma   90.00
#
_symmetry.space_group_name_H-M   'P 1'
#
loop_
_entity.id
_entity.type
_entity.pdbx_description
1 polymer ?
#
loop_
_entity_poly.entity_id
_entity_poly.type
_entity_poly.pdbx_seq_one_letter_code
_entity_poly.pdbx_strand_id
1 'polypeptide(L)' 'EELQFHVNAFAGKTGRGLAFFSGGIEPGKYEFYCTVDNHRELGMVGTLVVEAKTAAPLLLDSK' A
#
# COMPACT_ATOMS: atom_id res chain seq x y z
N GLU A 1 9.01 -6.79 2.86
CA GLU A 1 8.68 -7.41 1.56
C GLU A 1 8.08 -6.36 0.64
N GLU A 2 8.22 -6.49 -0.68
CA GLU A 2 7.56 -5.60 -1.64
C GLU A 2 6.19 -6.14 -2.01
N LEU A 3 5.20 -5.26 -2.15
CA LEU A 3 3.87 -5.64 -2.62
C LEU A 3 3.90 -5.73 -4.15
N GLN A 4 3.59 -6.91 -4.70
CA GLN A 4 3.60 -7.14 -6.14
C GLN A 4 2.34 -6.56 -6.82
N PHE A 5 2.19 -5.24 -6.81
CA PHE A 5 1.18 -4.54 -7.61
C PHE A 5 1.81 -3.32 -8.28
N HIS A 6 1.38 -3.05 -9.52
CA HIS A 6 1.85 -1.90 -10.30
C HIS A 6 0.65 -1.19 -10.92
N VAL A 7 0.66 0.15 -10.89
CA VAL A 7 -0.34 0.97 -11.58
C VAL A 7 0.38 1.94 -12.51
N ASN A 8 0.09 1.84 -13.81
CA ASN A 8 0.65 2.75 -14.81
C ASN A 8 0.06 4.15 -14.64
N ALA A 9 0.91 5.17 -14.53
CA ALA A 9 0.53 6.58 -14.51
C ALA A 9 1.20 7.32 -15.67
N PHE A 10 0.46 7.53 -16.77
CA PHE A 10 0.95 8.28 -17.92
C PHE A 10 0.91 9.80 -17.68
N ALA A 11 1.81 10.55 -18.33
CA ALA A 11 1.88 12.00 -18.22
C ALA A 11 0.52 12.67 -18.52
N GLY A 12 0.05 13.50 -17.58
CA GLY A 12 -1.24 14.21 -17.70
C GLY A 12 -2.48 13.32 -17.60
N LYS A 13 -2.35 12.05 -17.18
CA LYS A 13 -3.45 11.11 -16.99
C LYS A 13 -3.46 10.57 -15.56
N THR A 14 -4.62 10.06 -15.14
CA THR A 14 -4.77 9.34 -13.87
C THR A 14 -4.83 7.84 -14.14
N GLY A 15 -3.90 7.09 -13.54
CA GLY A 15 -3.96 5.62 -13.49
C GLY A 15 -4.77 5.14 -12.29
N ARG A 16 -5.50 4.04 -12.43
CA ARG A 16 -6.21 3.39 -11.32
C ARG A 16 -6.10 1.88 -11.46
N GLY A 17 -5.80 1.20 -10.35
CA GLY A 17 -5.74 -0.26 -10.26
C GLY A 17 -6.35 -0.74 -8.95
N LEU A 18 -6.74 -2.01 -8.92
CA LEU A 18 -7.22 -2.70 -7.73
C LEU A 18 -6.41 -3.97 -7.54
N ALA A 19 -5.90 -4.16 -6.32
CA ALA A 19 -5.19 -5.37 -5.93
C ALA A 19 -5.98 -6.09 -4.84
N PHE A 20 -6.07 -7.41 -4.95
CA PHE A 20 -6.68 -8.27 -3.95
C PHE A 20 -5.60 -9.17 -3.35
N PHE A 21 -5.50 -9.15 -2.02
CA PHE A 21 -4.56 -9.98 -1.28
C PHE A 21 -5.36 -11.06 -0.53
N SER A 22 -5.23 -12.32 -0.93
CA SER A 22 -6.06 -13.43 -0.42
C SER A 22 -5.94 -13.66 1.10
N GLY A 23 -4.87 -13.19 1.73
CA GLY A 23 -4.67 -13.24 3.19
C GLY A 23 -4.72 -11.87 3.88
N GLY A 24 -5.15 -10.82 3.16
CA GLY A 24 -4.91 -9.44 3.57
C GLY A 24 -3.44 -9.03 3.38
N ILE A 25 -3.11 -7.85 3.89
CA ILE A 25 -1.77 -7.28 3.91
C ILE A 25 -1.32 -7.18 5.36
N GLU A 26 -0.08 -7.58 5.65
CA GLU A 26 0.44 -7.52 7.01
C GLU A 26 0.64 -6.07 7.47
N PRO A 27 0.47 -5.77 8.77
CA PRO A 27 0.81 -4.46 9.30
C PRO A 27 2.30 -4.18 9.17
N GLY A 28 2.67 -2.99 8.72
CA GLY A 28 4.06 -2.66 8.48
C GLY A 28 4.28 -1.43 7.61
N LYS A 29 5.53 -1.20 7.26
CA LYS A 29 5.95 -0.14 6.32
C LYS A 29 6.43 -0.79 5.03
N TYR A 30 5.83 -0.41 3.92
CA TYR A 30 6.17 -0.88 2.59
C TYR A 30 6.68 0.29 1.77
N GLU A 31 7.83 0.14 1.14
CA GLU A 31 8.29 1.11 0.16
C GLU A 31 7.48 0.93 -1.14
N PHE A 32 7.03 2.03 -1.73
CA PHE A 32 6.54 2.05 -3.10
C PHE A 32 7.32 3.11 -3.87
N TYR A 33 7.61 2.82 -5.14
CA TYR A 33 8.39 3.72 -5.99
C TYR A 33 7.91 3.66 -7.43
N CYS A 34 8.26 4.68 -8.21
CA CYS A 34 8.02 4.65 -9.65
C CYS A 34 9.11 3.82 -10.33
N THR A 35 8.69 2.83 -11.14
CA THR A 35 9.61 1.94 -11.87
C THR A 35 10.10 2.52 -13.20
N VAL A 36 9.74 3.76 -13.52
CA VAL A 36 10.30 4.48 -14.68
C VAL A 36 11.76 4.78 -14.37
N ASP A 37 12.63 4.55 -15.35
CA ASP A 37 14.07 4.78 -15.22
C ASP A 37 14.38 6.14 -14.59
N ASN A 38 15.33 6.17 -13.66
CA ASN A 38 15.77 7.35 -12.91
C ASN A 38 14.72 8.02 -12.01
N HIS A 39 13.43 7.64 -12.02
CA HIS A 39 12.46 8.28 -11.14
C HIS A 39 12.69 7.91 -9.66
N ARG A 40 13.09 6.67 -9.36
CA ARG A 40 13.44 6.25 -7.99
C ARG A 40 14.68 6.98 -7.46
N GLU A 41 15.73 7.06 -8.27
CA GLU A 41 16.98 7.75 -7.92
C GLU A 41 16.79 9.25 -7.70
N LEU A 42 15.85 9.86 -8.42
CA LEU A 42 15.41 11.24 -8.21
C LEU A 42 14.46 11.43 -7.02
N GLY A 43 14.15 10.37 -6.28
CA GLY A 43 13.40 10.44 -5.03
C GLY A 43 11.89 10.19 -5.16
N MET A 44 11.40 9.64 -6.27
CA MET A 44 10.00 9.23 -6.42
C MET A 44 9.73 7.92 -5.65
N VAL A 45 9.92 8.00 -4.34
CA VAL A 45 9.79 6.93 -3.35
C VAL A 45 8.83 7.40 -2.27
N GLY A 46 7.91 6.52 -1.88
CA GLY A 46 6.97 6.75 -0.78
C GLY A 46 6.91 5.55 0.16
N THR A 47 6.34 5.78 1.34
CA THR A 47 6.09 4.74 2.33
C THR A 47 4.60 4.52 2.49
N LEU A 48 4.14 3.31 2.21
CA LEU A 48 2.82 2.84 2.57
C LEU A 48 2.88 2.27 3.99
N VAL A 49 2.17 2.91 4.92
CA VAL A 49 2.00 2.43 6.29
C VAL A 49 0.70 1.65 6.36
N VAL A 50 0.79 0.37 6.70
CA VAL A 50 -0.34 -0.51 6.94
C VAL A 50 -0.47 -0.67 8.44
N GLU A 51 -1.55 -0.16 9.00
CA GLU A 51 -1.82 -0.31 10.42
C GLU A 51 -2.45 -1.67 10.71
N ALA A 52 -2.17 -2.19 11.91
CA ALA A 52 -2.89 -3.35 12.39
C ALA A 52 -4.37 -2.97 12.43
N LYS A 53 -5.20 -3.85 11.87
CA LYS A 53 -6.64 -3.77 12.14
C LYS A 53 -6.81 -4.06 13.63
N THR A 54 -6.85 -3.01 14.44
CA THR A 54 -7.39 -3.11 15.79
C THR A 54 -8.81 -3.60 15.61
N ALA A 55 -9.09 -4.84 16.02
CA ALA A 55 -10.42 -5.11 16.50
C ALA A 55 -10.63 -4.07 17.60
N ALA A 56 -11.54 -3.11 17.39
CA ALA A 56 -12.13 -2.42 18.54
C ALA A 56 -12.42 -3.53 19.56
N PRO A 57 -12.07 -3.38 20.85
CA PRO A 57 -12.50 -4.36 21.82
C PRO A 57 -14.00 -4.48 21.59
N LEU A 58 -14.43 -5.63 21.09
CA LEU A 58 -15.82 -6.01 21.18
C LEU A 58 -16.08 -5.85 22.67
N LEU A 59 -16.87 -4.84 23.02
CA LEU A 59 -17.39 -4.66 24.35
C LEU A 59 -18.14 -5.96 24.64
N LEU A 60 -17.40 -6.94 25.18
CA LEU A 60 -17.89 -8.07 25.93
C LEU A 60 -18.13 -7.55 27.35
N ASP A 61 -18.94 -6.50 27.41
CA ASP A 61 -19.45 -5.86 28.59
C ASP A 61 -20.84 -5.39 28.17
N SER A 62 -21.93 -5.85 28.76
CA SER A 62 -22.11 -6.69 29.93
C SER A 62 -23.53 -7.24 29.86
N LYS A 63 -23.71 -8.50 30.29
CA LYS A 63 -24.98 -9.11 30.73
C LYS A 63 -26.12 -9.26 29.71
#